data_AF-A0A243RGD0-F1
#
_entry.id   AF-A0A243RGD0-F1
#
_cell.length_a   1.000
_cell.length_b   1.000
_cell.length_c   1.000
_cell.angle_alpha   90.00
_cell.angle_beta   90.00
_cell.angle_gamma   90.00
#
_symmetry.space_group_name_H-M   'P 1'
#
loop_
_entity.id
_entity.type
_entity.pdbx_description
1 polymer ?
#
loop_
_entity_poly.entity_id
_entity_poly.type
_entity_poly.pdbx_seq_one_letter_code
_entity_poly.pdbx_strand_id
1 'polypeptide(L)' 'MTPAAPTPAYRRLSVEERRSQLLASALDLFAHRAPEDVSLDDVAEAAGVSRPLVYRYFPGGKQQLY' A
#
# COMPACT_ATOMS: atom_id res chain seq x y z
N MET A 1 -3.65 -21.44 -37.33
CA MET A 1 -2.80 -21.63 -36.13
C MET A 1 -2.34 -20.26 -35.67
N THR A 2 -2.91 -19.76 -34.59
CA THR A 2 -2.40 -18.58 -33.86
C THR A 2 -2.74 -18.82 -32.40
N PRO A 3 -1.78 -19.08 -31.50
CA PRO A 3 -2.11 -19.18 -30.08
C PRO A 3 -2.42 -17.76 -29.58
N ALA A 4 -3.65 -17.60 -29.08
CA ALA A 4 -4.04 -16.43 -28.31
C ALA A 4 -3.07 -16.29 -27.12
N ALA A 5 -2.42 -15.13 -27.03
CA ALA A 5 -1.53 -14.81 -25.93
C ALA A 5 -2.30 -14.94 -24.60
N PRO A 6 -1.70 -15.53 -23.55
CA PRO A 6 -2.35 -15.59 -22.26
C PRO A 6 -2.55 -14.15 -21.76
N THR A 7 -3.81 -13.79 -21.50
CA THR A 7 -4.17 -12.62 -20.68
C THR A 7 -3.27 -12.59 -19.46
N PRO A 8 -2.67 -11.45 -19.08
CA PRO A 8 -1.83 -11.40 -17.90
C PRO A 8 -2.69 -11.82 -16.72
N ALA A 9 -2.42 -13.03 -16.22
CA ALA A 9 -3.06 -13.59 -15.05
C ALA A 9 -2.90 -12.55 -13.95
N TYR A 10 -4.02 -11.96 -13.52
CA TYR A 10 -4.17 -10.94 -12.47
C TYR A 10 -2.88 -10.82 -11.67
N ARG A 11 -1.95 -9.97 -12.14
CA ARG A 11 -0.58 -9.99 -11.64
C ARG A 11 -0.72 -9.57 -10.20
N ARG A 12 -0.60 -10.52 -9.28
CA ARG A 12 -0.49 -10.23 -7.85
C ARG A 12 0.55 -9.14 -7.80
N LEU A 13 0.13 -7.91 -7.46
CA LEU A 13 1.04 -6.79 -7.25
C LEU A 13 2.20 -7.36 -6.46
N SER A 14 3.41 -7.23 -7.01
CA SER A 14 4.59 -7.68 -6.29
C SER A 14 4.58 -7.02 -4.91
N VAL A 15 5.20 -7.70 -3.93
CA VAL A 15 5.28 -7.18 -2.55
C VAL A 15 5.82 -5.73 -2.58
N GLU A 16 6.74 -5.43 -3.48
CA GLU A 16 7.27 -4.09 -3.69
C GLU A 16 6.22 -3.11 -4.24
N GLU A 17 5.51 -3.42 -5.32
CA GLU A 17 4.47 -2.54 -5.87
C GLU A 17 3.37 -2.26 -4.84
N ARG A 18 2.95 -3.28 -4.08
CA ARG A 18 1.95 -3.11 -3.02
C ARG A 18 2.48 -2.22 -1.90
N ARG A 19 3.75 -2.39 -1.51
CA ARG A 19 4.40 -1.53 -0.51
C ARG A 19 4.48 -0.08 -1.01
N SER A 20 4.87 0.15 -2.26
CA SER A 20 4.92 1.47 -2.88
C SER A 20 3.56 2.15 -2.90
N GLN A 21 2.48 1.41 -3.18
CA GLN A 21 1.12 1.96 -3.13
C GLN A 21 0.73 2.43 -1.72
N LEU A 22 1.09 1.66 -0.69
CA LEU A 22 0.83 2.05 0.70
C LEU A 22 1.66 3.27 1.12
N LEU A 23 2.93 3.34 0.70
CA LEU A 23 3.78 4.50 0.93
C LEU A 23 3.24 5.75 0.24
N ALA A 24 2.81 5.64 -1.02
CA ALA A 24 2.21 6.77 -1.74
C ALA A 24 0.94 7.28 -1.03
N SER A 25 0.12 6.38 -0.51
CA SER A 25 -1.08 6.75 0.27
C SER A 25 -0.72 7.43 1.59
N ALA A 26 0.34 6.97 2.27
CA ALA A 26 0.83 7.60 3.48
C ALA A 26 1.41 9.00 3.23
N LEU A 27 2.18 9.16 2.15
CA LEU A 27 2.75 10.45 1.73
C LEU A 27 1.64 11.48 1.42
N ASP A 28 0.56 11.04 0.77
CA ASP A 28 -0.59 11.91 0.52
C ASP A 28 -1.26 12.36 1.82
N LEU A 29 -1.40 11.46 2.80
CA LEU A 29 -1.91 11.83 4.12
C LEU A 29 -0.98 12.81 4.85
N PHE A 30 0.33 12.60 4.79
CA PHE A 30 1.32 13.51 5.37
C PHE A 30 1.36 14.89 4.68
N ALA A 31 0.93 14.99 3.42
CA ALA A 31 0.81 16.28 2.73
C ALA A 31 -0.35 17.14 3.27
N HIS A 32 -1.36 16.50 3.86
CA HIS A 32 -2.58 17.18 4.34
C HIS A 32 -2.70 17.23 5.86
N ARG A 33 -1.95 16.40 6.61
CA ARG A 33 -2.03 16.26 8.07
C ARG A 33 -0.63 16.14 8.68
N ALA A 34 -0.50 16.50 9.95
CA ALA A 34 0.76 16.32 10.66
C ALA A 34 1.11 14.82 10.79
N PRO A 35 2.40 14.43 10.75
CA PRO A 35 2.80 13.02 10.81
C PRO A 35 2.48 12.32 12.14
N GLU A 36 2.25 13.11 13.20
CA GLU A 36 1.72 12.64 14.48
C GLU A 36 0.26 12.15 14.39
N ASP A 37 -0.56 12.82 13.57
CA ASP A 37 -2.00 12.55 13.40
C ASP A 37 -2.31 11.43 12.39
N VAL A 38 -1.30 10.93 11.68
CA VAL A 38 -1.46 9.86 10.69
C VAL A 38 -1.05 8.52 11.30
N SER A 39 -2.00 7.58 11.31
CA SER A 39 -1.80 6.21 11.78
C SER A 39 -1.73 5.20 10.63
N LEU A 40 -1.28 3.97 10.90
CA LEU A 40 -1.32 2.89 9.91
C LEU A 40 -2.76 2.53 9.51
N ASP A 41 -3.73 2.78 10.39
CA ASP A 41 -5.15 2.58 10.11
C ASP A 41 -5.68 3.62 9.11
N ASP A 42 -5.26 4.89 9.23
CA ASP A 42 -5.58 5.93 8.23
C ASP A 42 -5.00 5.57 6.87
N VAL A 43 -3.76 5.07 6.84
CA VAL A 43 -3.11 4.60 5.60
C VAL A 43 -3.86 3.42 5.00
N ALA A 44 -4.36 2.51 5.83
CA ALA A 44 -5.17 1.38 5.38
C ALA A 44 -6.47 1.85 4.71
N GLU A 45 -7.15 2.82 5.33
CA GLU A 45 -8.38 3.41 4.79
C GLU A 45 -8.12 4.19 3.50
N ALA A 46 -7.09 5.04 3.48
CA ALA A 46 -6.72 5.82 2.30
C ALA A 46 -6.29 4.93 1.11
N ALA A 47 -5.57 3.84 1.37
CA ALA A 47 -5.15 2.90 0.34
C ALA A 47 -6.25 1.90 -0.07
N GLY A 48 -7.40 1.89 0.61
CA GLY A 48 -8.50 0.95 0.36
C GLY A 48 -8.12 -0.50 0.66
N VAL A 49 -7.36 -0.73 1.72
CA VAL A 49 -6.84 -2.05 2.08
C VAL A 49 -7.22 -2.44 3.50
N SER A 50 -7.10 -3.73 3.83
CA SER A 50 -7.37 -4.18 5.19
C SER A 50 -6.25 -3.77 6.15
N ARG A 51 -6.61 -3.30 7.35
CA ARG A 51 -5.66 -2.93 8.42
C ARG A 51 -4.61 -4.04 8.67
N PRO A 52 -4.97 -5.33 8.84
CA PRO A 52 -3.98 -6.39 9.06
C PRO A 52 -2.97 -6.53 7.91
N LEU A 53 -3.35 -6.17 6.68
CA LEU A 53 -2.42 -6.16 5.56
C LEU A 53 -1.36 -5.08 5.76
N VAL A 54 -1.76 -3.85 6.10
CA VAL A 54 -0.81 -2.75 6.35
C VAL A 54 0.15 -3.11 7.48
N TYR A 55 -0.35 -3.64 8.61
CA TYR A 55 0.49 -4.08 9.73
C TYR A 55 1.47 -5.20 9.33
N ARG A 56 1.14 -6.04 8.33
CA ARG A 56 2.06 -7.04 7.79
C ARG A 56 3.17 -6.44 6.94
N TYR A 57 2.90 -5.36 6.21
CA TYR A 57 3.91 -4.66 5.39
C TYR A 57 4.78 -3.72 6.22
N PHE A 58 4.23 -3.15 7.30
CA PHE A 58 4.89 -2.19 8.17
C PHE A 58 4.93 -2.67 9.63
N PRO A 59 5.64 -3.77 9.95
CA PRO A 59 5.74 -4.28 11.31
C PRO A 59 6.49 -3.32 12.25
N GLY A 60 7.30 -2.40 11.71
CA GLY A 60 7.98 -1.34 12.47
C GLY A 60 7.08 -0.14 12.80
N GLY A 61 5.78 -0.22 12.49
CA GLY A 61 4.83 0.85 12.74
C GLY A 61 4.95 1.99 11.73
N LYS A 62 4.35 3.14 12.07
CA LYS A 62 4.37 4.34 11.22
C LYS A 62 5.77 4.88 10.90
N GLN A 63 6.79 4.50 11.67
CA GLN A 63 8.19 4.90 11.44
C GLN A 63 8.72 4.42 10.07
N GLN A 64 8.14 3.35 9.50
CA GLN A 64 8.51 2.84 8.18
C GLN A 64 7.77 3.53 7.02
N LEU A 65 6.95 4.53 7.32
CA LEU A 65 6.27 5.38 6.33
C LEU A 65 7.04 6.68 6.03
N TYR A 66 8.11 6.95 6.78
CA TYR A 66 9.04 8.07 6.56
C TYR A 66 10.21 7.65 5.68
#